data_AF-A0A971Z2K3-F1
#
_entry.id   AF-A0A971Z2K3-F1
#
_cell.length_a   1.000
_cell.length_b   1.000
_cell.length_c   1.000
_cell.angle_alpha   90.00
_cell.angle_beta   90.00
_cell.angle_gamma   90.00
#
_symmetry.space_group_name_H-M   'P 1'
#
loop_
_entity.id
_entity.type
_entity.pdbx_description
1 polymer ?
#
loop_
_entity_poly.entity_id
_entity_poly.type
_entity_poly.pdbx_seq_one_letter_code
_entity_poly.pdbx_strand_id
1 'polypeptide(L)' 'LLPVCCLGNCDKAPALMIDDDTFGDMTAEGVAALLEGYP' A
#
# COMPACT_ATOMS: atom_id res chain seq x y z
N LEU A 1 1.00 1.04 9.70
CA LEU A 1 0.20 0.14 8.84
C LEU A 1 -0.43 -0.92 9.73
N LEU A 2 -1.75 -1.05 9.70
CA LEU A 2 -2.44 -2.11 10.44
C LEU A 2 -2.06 -3.47 9.80
N PRO A 3 -1.64 -4.47 10.58
CA PRO A 3 -1.32 -5.78 10.03
C PRO A 3 -2.61 -6.45 9.51
N VAL A 4 -2.62 -6.78 8.22
CA VAL A 4 -3.67 -7.55 7.57
C VAL A 4 -3.04 -8.80 6.94
N CYS A 5 -3.74 -9.94 6.98
CA CYS A 5 -3.17 -11.20 6.50
C CYS A 5 -3.05 -11.27 4.98
N CYS A 6 -4.08 -10.86 4.24
CA CYS A 6 -4.10 -10.94 2.77
C CYS A 6 -4.91 -9.79 2.18
N LEU A 7 -4.37 -9.16 1.14
CA LEU A 7 -5.04 -8.13 0.33
C LEU A 7 -5.44 -8.63 -1.07
N GLY A 8 -5.18 -9.89 -1.40
CA GLY A 8 -5.50 -10.45 -2.72
C GLY A 8 -4.65 -9.88 -3.88
N ASN A 9 -3.59 -9.12 -3.59
CA ASN A 9 -2.71 -8.47 -4.57
C ASN A 9 -1.29 -9.05 -4.51
N CYS A 10 -1.19 -10.38 -4.42
CA CYS A 10 0.07 -11.10 -4.12
C CYS A 10 1.11 -11.01 -5.25
N ASP A 11 0.66 -10.85 -6.50
CA ASP A 11 1.52 -10.70 -7.68
C ASP A 11 2.25 -9.35 -7.73
N LYS A 12 1.78 -8.36 -6.97
CA LYS A 12 2.35 -7.01 -6.84
C LYS A 12 2.82 -6.71 -5.42
N ALA A 13 3.34 -7.72 -4.73
CA ALA A 13 3.90 -7.53 -3.40
C ALA A 13 5.16 -6.64 -3.47
N PRO A 14 5.40 -5.74 -2.48
CA PRO A 14 4.59 -5.49 -1.29
C PRO A 14 3.32 -4.68 -1.60
N ALA A 15 2.19 -5.14 -1.05
CA ALA A 15 0.88 -4.50 -1.23
C ALA A 15 0.42 -3.79 0.04
N LEU A 16 -0.26 -2.66 -0.12
CA LEU A 16 -0.89 -1.90 0.96
C LEU A 16 -2.22 -1.31 0.51
N MET A 17 -3.05 -0.92 1.47
CA MET A 17 -4.35 -0.32 1.20
C MET A 17 -4.51 0.93 2.06
N ILE A 18 -4.99 2.02 1.47
CA ILE A 18 -5.36 3.26 2.17
C ILE A 18 -6.82 3.53 1.83
N ASP A 19 -7.66 3.62 2.85
CA ASP A 19 -9.12 3.62 2.69
C ASP A 19 -9.57 2.46 1.77
N ASP A 20 -10.13 2.76 0.60
CA ASP A 20 -10.57 1.76 -0.40
C ASP A 20 -9.54 1.55 -1.55
N ASP A 21 -8.42 2.27 -1.54
CA ASP A 21 -7.41 2.22 -2.60
C ASP A 21 -6.35 1.14 -2.32
N THR A 22 -6.14 0.23 -3.27
CA THR A 22 -5.11 -0.83 -3.16
C THR A 22 -3.89 -0.51 -4.03
N PHE A 23 -2.71 -0.57 -3.42
CA PHE A 23 -1.41 -0.31 -4.04
C PHE A 23 -0.53 -1.56 -4.00
N GLY A 24 0.38 -1.67 -4.98
CA GLY A 24 1.36 -2.74 -5.10
C GLY A 24 2.72 -2.20 -5.53
N ASP A 25 3.73 -3.08 -5.53
CA ASP A 25 5.13 -2.78 -5.86
C ASP A 25 5.72 -1.63 -5.02
N MET A 26 5.27 -1.52 -3.76
CA MET A 26 5.60 -0.38 -2.91
C MET A 26 7.01 -0.47 -2.32
N THR A 27 7.75 0.65 -2.38
CA THR A 27 9.01 0.87 -1.68
C THR A 27 8.81 1.77 -0.47
N ALA A 28 9.76 1.78 0.48
CA ALA A 28 9.67 2.63 1.66
C ALA A 28 9.54 4.13 1.30
N GLU A 29 10.29 4.58 0.29
CA GLU A 29 10.21 5.95 -0.23
C GLU A 29 8.89 6.21 -0.97
N GLY A 30 8.39 5.21 -1.71
CA GLY A 30 7.11 5.29 -2.42
C GLY A 30 5.92 5.45 -1.47
N VAL A 31 5.96 4.78 -0.31
CA VAL A 31 4.95 4.96 0.74
C VAL A 31 4.96 6.38 1.27
N ALA A 32 6.15 6.95 1.54
CA ALA A 32 6.26 8.32 2.05
C ALA A 32 5.68 9.34 1.07
N ALA A 33 6.06 9.24 -0.21
CA ALA A 33 5.56 10.13 -1.26
C ALA A 33 4.05 9.99 -1.49
N LEU A 34 3.52 8.76 -1.42
CA LEU A 34 2.10 8.49 -1.58
C LEU A 34 1.27 9.14 -0.48
N LEU A 35 1.74 9.10 0.76
CA LEU A 35 1.05 9.70 1.91
C LEU A 35 0.98 11.23 1.85
N GLU A 36 1.85 11.91 1.11
CA GLU A 36 1.76 13.38 0.94
C GLU A 36 0.53 13.82 0.14
N GLY A 37 -0.05 12.92 -0.67
CA GLY A 37 -1.23 13.19 -1.50
C GLY A 37 -2.56 12.85 -0.87
N TYR A 38 -2.58 12.23 0.31
CA TYR A 38 -3.81 11.88 1.01
C TYR A 38 -4.25 13.03 1.94
N PRO A 39 -5.56 13.37 1.97
CA PRO A 39 -6.10 14.44 2.81
C PRO A 39 -6.05 14.12 4.31
#